data_AF-A0A484WU03-F1
#
_entry.id   AF-A0A484WU03-F1
#
_cell.length_a   1.000
_cell.length_b   1.000
_cell.length_c   1.000
_cell.angle_alpha   90.00
_cell.angle_beta   90.00
_cell.angle_gamma   90.00
#
_symmetry.space_group_name_H-M   'P 1'
#
loop_
_entity.id
_entity.type
_entity.pdbx_description
1 polymer ?
#
loop_
_entity_poly.entity_id
_entity_poly.type
_entity_poly.pdbx_seq_one_letter_code
_entity_poly.pdbx_strand_id
1 'polypeptide(L)'
;MALKATIYKAVVNVADLDRNQFLDASLTLARHPSETQERMMLRLLAWVKYADDRLQFTRGLSAEDEPEAWLRNDHLGIDLWIELGLPDERRIKKACTQSAEVALFAL
;
A
#
# COMPACT_ATOMS: atom_id res chain seq x y z
N MET A 1 -6.56 -16.36 -19.24
CA MET A 1 -5.36 -16.82 -18.51
C MET A 1 -4.77 -15.62 -17.78
N ALA A 2 -4.67 -15.66 -16.46
CA ALA A 2 -4.09 -14.55 -15.68
C ALA A 2 -2.61 -14.40 -16.05
N LEU A 3 -2.25 -13.22 -16.54
CA LEU A 3 -0.87 -12.82 -16.83
C LEU A 3 -0.02 -13.01 -15.56
N LYS A 4 1.10 -13.74 -15.67
CA LYS A 4 1.97 -14.04 -14.52
C LYS A 4 2.54 -12.73 -13.94
N ALA A 5 2.18 -12.44 -12.69
CA ALA A 5 2.81 -11.36 -11.94
C ALA A 5 4.30 -11.68 -11.71
N THR A 6 5.14 -10.64 -11.74
CA THR A 6 6.55 -10.75 -11.34
C THR A 6 6.65 -10.54 -9.84
N ILE A 7 7.28 -11.46 -9.11
CA ILE A 7 7.43 -11.36 -7.66
C ILE A 7 8.75 -10.66 -7.34
N TYR A 8 8.68 -9.60 -6.54
CA TYR A 8 9.82 -8.88 -5.99
C TYR A 8 9.89 -9.14 -4.50
N LYS A 9 11.11 -9.30 -3.98
CA LYS A 9 11.38 -9.38 -2.55
C LYS A 9 12.23 -8.18 -2.16
N ALA A 10 11.80 -7.47 -1.11
CA ALA A 10 12.52 -6.32 -0.57
C ALA A 10 12.73 -6.54 0.91
N VAL A 11 13.99 -6.57 1.35
CA VAL A 11 14.34 -6.51 2.77
C VAL A 11 14.58 -5.05 3.08
N VAL A 12 13.79 -4.50 3.99
CA VAL A 12 13.76 -3.07 4.30
C VAL A 12 14.04 -2.87 5.77
N ASN A 13 15.02 -2.04 6.08
CA ASN A 13 15.25 -1.48 7.40
C ASN A 13 14.79 -0.02 7.36
N VAL A 14 13.85 0.33 8.24
CA VAL A 14 13.30 1.68 8.37
C VAL A 14 13.77 2.24 9.70
N ALA A 15 14.49 3.37 9.65
CA ALA A 15 14.87 4.16 10.81
C ALA A 15 14.11 5.50 10.76
N ASP A 16 12.91 5.52 11.32
CA ASP A 16 12.04 6.69 11.35
C ASP A 16 12.24 7.45 12.66
N LEU A 17 12.97 8.57 12.59
CA LEU A 17 13.27 9.40 13.76
C LEU A 17 12.07 10.28 14.17
N ASP A 18 11.17 10.59 13.25
CA ASP A 18 10.00 11.43 13.53
C ASP A 18 8.98 10.66 14.37
N ARG A 19 8.82 9.36 14.08
CA ARG A 19 7.99 8.42 14.86
C ARG A 19 8.77 7.70 15.96
N ASN A 20 10.09 7.91 16.04
CA ASN A 20 11.02 7.18 16.91
C ASN A 20 10.86 5.65 16.80
N GLN A 21 10.72 5.16 15.57
CA GLN A 21 10.43 3.77 15.24
C GLN A 21 11.53 3.19 14.36
N PHE A 22 12.02 2.02 14.75
CA PHE A 22 12.97 1.23 13.98
C PHE A 22 12.32 -0.10 13.63
N LEU A 23 12.30 -0.45 12.35
CA LEU A 23 11.55 -1.60 11.87
C LEU A 23 12.31 -2.33 10.75
N ASP A 24 12.41 -3.64 10.90
CA ASP A 24 12.97 -4.55 9.89
C ASP A 24 11.86 -5.40 9.30
N ALA A 25 11.63 -5.28 7.99
CA ALA A 25 10.59 -6.04 7.29
C ALA A 25 11.12 -6.73 6.04
N SER A 26 10.59 -7.93 5.80
CA SER A 26 10.78 -8.67 4.55
C SER A 26 9.49 -8.64 3.73
N LEU A 27 9.44 -7.75 2.75
CA LEU A 27 8.28 -7.50 1.92
C LEU A 27 8.31 -8.36 0.66
N THR A 28 7.13 -8.82 0.26
CA THR A 28 6.92 -9.51 -1.02
C THR A 28 5.90 -8.73 -1.83
N LEU A 29 6.32 -8.18 -2.97
CA LEU A 29 5.47 -7.41 -3.87
C LEU A 29 5.19 -8.22 -5.13
N ALA A 30 3.91 -8.39 -5.45
CA ALA A 30 3.50 -8.91 -6.75
C ALA A 30 3.28 -7.74 -7.70
N ARG A 31 4.10 -7.66 -8.76
CA ARG A 31 3.95 -6.67 -9.83
C ARG A 31 3.07 -7.23 -10.93
N HIS A 32 1.90 -6.65 -11.12
CA HIS A 32 1.03 -6.99 -12.24
C HIS A 32 1.67 -6.51 -13.56
N PRO A 33 1.49 -7.18 -14.71
CA PRO A 33 2.14 -6.74 -15.95
C PRO A 33 1.69 -5.37 -16.49
N SER A 34 0.52 -4.87 -16.05
CA SER A 34 0.09 -3.48 -16.34
C SER A 34 0.70 -2.45 -15.39
N GLU A 35 1.38 -2.88 -14.34
CA GLU A 35 2.00 -2.00 -13.36
C GLU A 35 3.41 -1.62 -13.79
N THR A 36 3.68 -0.32 -13.86
CA THR A 36 5.03 0.18 -14.14
C THR A 36 5.95 -0.05 -12.95
N GLN A 37 7.25 -0.13 -13.21
CA GLN A 37 8.24 -0.26 -12.13
C GLN A 37 8.22 0.96 -11.19
N GLU A 38 8.00 2.16 -11.74
CA GLU A 38 7.87 3.40 -10.97
C GLU A 38 6.70 3.34 -9.98
N ARG A 39 5.53 2.87 -10.43
CA ARG A 39 4.36 2.71 -9.56
C ARG A 39 4.62 1.68 -8.46
N MET A 40 5.27 0.56 -8.78
CA MET A 40 5.67 -0.44 -7.78
C MET A 40 6.63 0.14 -6.74
N MET A 41 7.61 0.94 -7.17
CA MET A 41 8.54 1.61 -6.26
C MET A 41 7.84 2.67 -5.41
N LEU A 42 6.84 3.35 -5.94
CA LEU A 42 6.01 4.27 -5.16
C LEU A 42 5.19 3.54 -4.09
N ARG A 43 4.68 2.33 -4.38
CA ARG A 43 4.02 1.49 -3.35
C ARG A 43 4.97 1.14 -2.23
N LEU A 44 6.20 0.77 -2.57
CA LEU A 44 7.24 0.51 -1.60
C LEU A 44 7.57 1.76 -0.77
N LEU A 45 7.70 2.93 -1.40
CA LEU A 45 7.93 4.19 -0.69
C LEU A 45 6.76 4.56 0.24
N ALA A 46 5.53 4.39 -0.21
CA ALA A 46 4.34 4.63 0.60
C ALA A 46 4.32 3.70 1.82
N TRP A 47 4.70 2.43 1.64
CA TRP A 47 4.85 1.49 2.74
C TRP A 47 5.94 1.94 3.72
N VAL A 48 7.11 2.38 3.23
CA VAL A 48 8.21 2.87 4.09
C VAL A 48 7.78 4.09 4.90
N LYS A 49 7.06 5.05 4.30
CA LYS A 49 6.56 6.24 5.01
C LYS A 49 5.59 5.88 6.14
N TYR A 50 4.78 4.86 5.93
CA TYR A 50 3.79 4.39 6.90
C TYR A 50 4.20 3.06 7.53
N ALA A 51 5.51 2.80 7.65
CA ALA A 51 6.01 1.49 8.03
C ALA A 51 5.39 1.00 9.35
N ASP A 52 4.83 -0.21 9.28
CA ASP A 52 4.15 -0.89 10.37
C ASP A 52 4.09 -2.38 10.05
N ASP A 53 4.22 -3.25 11.05
CA ASP A 53 4.20 -4.70 10.88
C ASP A 53 2.86 -5.23 10.36
N ARG A 54 1.77 -4.48 10.58
CA ARG A 54 0.42 -4.83 10.15
C ARG A 54 0.06 -4.23 8.79
N LEU A 55 0.92 -3.37 8.22
CA LEU A 55 0.67 -2.76 6.92
C LEU A 55 0.90 -3.77 5.81
N GLN A 56 -0.17 -4.12 5.09
CA GLN A 56 -0.15 -5.17 4.07
C GLN A 56 -0.46 -4.63 2.69
N PHE A 57 0.34 -5.02 1.70
CA PHE A 57 0.01 -4.84 0.29
C PHE A 57 -1.19 -5.72 -0.09
N THR A 58 -2.05 -5.18 -0.93
CA THR A 58 -3.19 -5.94 -1.45
C THR A 58 -3.10 -6.10 -2.97
N ARG A 59 -4.18 -6.57 -3.61
CA ARG A 59 -4.27 -6.67 -5.06
C ARG A 59 -4.44 -5.32 -5.76
N GLY A 60 -4.80 -4.25 -5.04
CA GLY A 60 -4.80 -2.86 -5.50
C GLY A 60 -5.36 -2.69 -6.91
N LEU A 61 -4.51 -2.32 -7.88
CA LEU A 61 -4.82 -2.24 -9.32
C LEU A 61 -5.65 -3.39 -9.91
N SER A 62 -5.58 -4.59 -9.34
CA SER A 62 -6.31 -5.77 -9.82
C SER A 62 -7.67 -5.98 -9.13
N ALA A 63 -8.03 -5.15 -8.15
CA ALA A 63 -9.26 -5.24 -7.37
C ALA A 63 -9.83 -3.85 -7.05
N GLU A 64 -11.01 -3.53 -7.59
CA GLU A 64 -11.70 -2.24 -7.37
C GLU A 64 -12.19 -2.01 -5.92
N ASP A 65 -12.03 -3.01 -5.05
CA ASP A 65 -12.45 -2.97 -3.65
C ASP A 65 -11.31 -2.87 -2.66
N GLU A 66 -10.06 -3.03 -3.10
CA GLU A 66 -8.90 -3.05 -2.20
C GLU A 66 -7.96 -1.86 -2.49
N PRO A 67 -7.36 -1.22 -1.47
CA PRO A 67 -6.31 -0.19 -1.63
C PRO A 67 -5.03 -0.79 -2.20
N GLU A 68 -4.01 0.01 -2.48
CA GLU A 68 -2.68 -0.54 -2.76
C GLU A 68 -2.06 -1.20 -1.52
N ALA A 69 -2.28 -0.59 -0.35
CA ALA A 69 -1.96 -1.18 0.95
C ALA A 69 -2.95 -0.68 2.02
N TRP A 70 -3.17 -1.48 3.06
CA TRP A 70 -3.95 -1.06 4.22
C TRP A 70 -3.33 -1.50 5.53
N LEU A 71 -3.64 -0.74 6.59
CA LEU A 71 -3.45 -1.16 7.96
C LEU A 71 -4.82 -1.45 8.57
N ARG A 72 -4.99 -2.65 9.12
CA ARG A 72 -6.23 -3.06 9.76
C ARG A 72 -6.04 -3.22 11.26
N ASN A 73 -7.03 -2.79 12.05
CA ASN A 73 -7.09 -2.99 13.49
C ASN A 73 -7.59 -4.40 13.88
N ASP A 74 -7.59 -4.68 15.18
CA ASP A 74 -7.97 -5.99 15.75
C ASP A 74 -9.47 -6.32 15.56
N HIS A 75 -10.28 -5.32 15.21
CA HIS A 75 -11.69 -5.46 14.90
C HIS A 75 -11.97 -5.57 13.41
N LEU A 76 -10.93 -5.77 12.57
CA LEU A 76 -11.01 -5.83 11.11
C LEU A 76 -11.43 -4.51 10.43
N GLY A 77 -11.45 -3.39 11.18
CA GLY A 77 -11.59 -2.05 10.61
C GLY A 77 -10.30 -1.61 9.91
N ILE A 78 -10.42 -0.68 8.96
CA ILE A 78 -9.28 -0.12 8.24
C ILE A 78 -8.85 1.17 8.94
N ASP A 79 -7.67 1.15 9.55
CA ASP A 79 -7.11 2.35 10.18
C ASP A 79 -6.46 3.25 9.13
N LEU A 80 -5.69 2.66 8.20
CA LEU A 80 -5.01 3.39 7.13
C LEU A 80 -5.34 2.76 5.77
N TRP A 81 -5.75 3.61 4.82
CA TRP A 81 -5.93 3.28 3.42
C TRP A 81 -4.88 3.99 2.56
N ILE A 82 -4.03 3.25 1.86
CA ILE A 82 -3.02 3.81 0.95
C ILE A 82 -3.49 3.65 -0.49
N GLU A 83 -3.66 4.76 -1.19
CA GLU A 83 -4.06 4.84 -2.59
C GLU A 83 -2.95 5.49 -3.43
N LEU A 84 -2.77 5.03 -4.68
CA LEU A 84 -1.78 5.59 -5.60
C LEU A 84 -2.39 6.09 -6.90
N GLY A 85 -1.80 7.16 -7.43
CA GLY A 85 -2.14 7.76 -8.72
C GLY A 85 -3.19 8.86 -8.58
N LEU A 86 -4.06 8.94 -9.59
CA LEU A 86 -5.11 9.96 -9.69
C LEU A 86 -6.49 9.27 -9.67
N PRO A 87 -6.97 8.83 -8.49
CA PRO A 87 -8.28 8.20 -8.36
C PRO A 87 -9.41 9.19 -8.65
N ASP A 88 -10.55 8.67 -9.09
CA ASP A 88 -11.75 9.47 -9.26
C ASP A 88 -12.40 9.81 -7.91
N GLU A 89 -13.36 10.74 -7.93
CA GLU A 89 -14.06 11.20 -6.73
C GLU A 89 -14.76 10.06 -5.99
N ARG A 90 -15.29 9.07 -6.73
CA ARG A 90 -15.99 7.91 -6.16
C ARG A 90 -15.03 7.04 -5.35
N ARG A 91 -13.84 6.78 -5.86
CA ARG A 91 -12.79 6.00 -5.21
C ARG A 91 -12.25 6.72 -3.97
N ILE A 92 -11.98 8.02 -4.06
CA ILE A 92 -11.54 8.82 -2.90
C ILE A 92 -12.62 8.80 -1.81
N LYS A 93 -13.88 9.06 -2.18
CA LYS A 93 -15.00 9.03 -1.24
C LYS A 93 -15.11 7.66 -0.55
N LYS A 94 -14.98 6.57 -1.30
CA LYS A 94 -15.01 5.21 -0.76
C LYS A 94 -13.91 5.00 0.28
N ALA A 95 -12.66 5.33 -0.06
CA ALA A 95 -11.54 5.24 0.87
C ALA A 95 -11.82 5.98 2.17
N CYS A 96 -12.20 7.27 2.09
CA CYS A 96 -12.47 8.10 3.26
C CYS A 96 -13.66 7.61 4.10
N THR A 97 -14.64 6.93 3.50
CA THR A 97 -15.77 6.35 4.26
C THR A 97 -15.44 5.01 4.93
N GLN A 98 -14.43 4.30 4.44
CA GLN A 98 -14.10 2.96 4.89
C GLN A 98 -12.91 2.93 5.87
N SER A 99 -12.08 3.97 5.89
CA SER A 99 -10.91 4.05 6.76
C SER A 99 -10.90 5.28 7.67
N ALA A 100 -10.14 5.19 8.76
CA ALA A 100 -9.91 6.31 9.66
C ALA A 100 -8.97 7.35 9.02
N GLU A 101 -7.93 6.90 8.34
CA GLU A 101 -6.96 7.73 7.62
C GLU A 101 -6.83 7.27 6.16
N VAL A 102 -6.62 8.22 5.25
CA VAL A 102 -6.36 7.97 3.83
C VAL A 102 -5.09 8.70 3.41
N ALA A 103 -4.14 7.95 2.86
CA ALA A 103 -2.92 8.50 2.27
C ALA A 103 -2.95 8.31 0.76
N LEU A 104 -3.04 9.41 0.01
CA LEU A 104 -2.97 9.42 -1.44
C LEU A 104 -1.58 9.84 -1.91
N PHE A 105 -0.93 8.98 -2.68
CA PHE A 105 0.34 9.28 -3.35
C PHE A 105 0.09 9.49 -4.85
N ALA A 106 0.06 10.75 -5.26
CA ALA A 106 -0.03 11.13 -6.67
C ALA A 106 1.34 11.05 -7.35
N LEU A 107 1.34 10.61 -8.60
CA LEU A 107 2.48 10.67 -9.54
C LEU A 107 2.27 11.83 -10.50
#